data_AF-A0A2N6JGA0-F1
#
_entry.id   AF-A0A2N6JGA0-F1
#
_cell.length_a   1.000
_cell.length_b   1.000
_cell.length_c   1.000
_cell.angle_alpha   90.00
_cell.angle_beta   90.00
_cell.angle_gamma   90.00
#
_symmetry.space_group_name_H-M   'P 1'
#
loop_
_entity.id
_entity.type
_entity.pdbx_description
1 polymer ?
#
loop_
_entity_poly.entity_id
_entity_poly.type
_entity_poly.pdbx_seq_one_letter_code
_entity_poly.pdbx_strand_id
1 'polypeptide(L)'
;MKKIAAIGVCGVLAVAGLVASASVYAHGRFYGGVVIGGPIWVPPPVYYPPPVYVERVPAPVYVEPPRQDYWYYCQESKAYYPYVQNCPSPWMKVVPNTPAVPGGPPPQ
;
A
#
# COMPACT_ATOMS: atom_id res chain seq x y z
N MET A 1 4.30 -56.54 91.45
CA MET A 1 3.62 -55.37 90.85
C MET A 1 4.58 -54.38 90.18
N LYS A 2 5.68 -53.96 90.82
CA LYS A 2 6.64 -52.98 90.27
C LYS A 2 7.37 -53.39 88.98
N LYS A 3 7.58 -54.70 88.76
CA LYS A 3 8.21 -55.26 87.55
C LYS A 3 7.32 -55.16 86.29
N ILE A 4 6.00 -55.23 86.46
CA ILE A 4 5.04 -55.20 85.33
C ILE A 4 4.89 -53.76 84.81
N ALA A 5 4.89 -52.78 85.71
CA ALA A 5 4.90 -51.36 85.34
C ALA A 5 6.17 -50.97 84.57
N ALA A 6 7.35 -51.49 84.97
CA ALA A 6 8.61 -51.22 84.28
C ALA A 6 8.62 -51.79 82.85
N ILE A 7 8.11 -53.01 82.66
CA ILE A 7 8.02 -53.64 81.33
C ILE A 7 7.04 -52.88 80.42
N GLY A 8 5.89 -52.45 80.96
CA GLY A 8 4.92 -51.64 80.22
C GLY A 8 5.51 -50.30 79.77
N VAL A 9 6.23 -49.60 80.64
CA VAL A 9 6.88 -48.32 80.31
C VAL A 9 7.98 -48.50 79.26
N CYS A 10 8.82 -49.55 79.39
CA CYS A 10 9.84 -49.84 78.38
C CYS A 10 9.22 -50.18 77.02
N GLY A 11 8.11 -50.92 77.00
CA GLY A 11 7.39 -51.23 75.75
C GLY A 11 6.86 -49.98 75.06
N VAL A 12 6.23 -49.08 75.81
CA VAL A 12 5.71 -47.81 75.26
C VAL A 12 6.83 -46.91 74.74
N LEU A 13 7.96 -46.83 75.46
CA LEU A 13 9.11 -46.04 75.03
C LEU A 13 9.77 -46.60 73.75
N ALA A 14 9.85 -47.93 73.62
CA ALA A 14 10.39 -48.56 72.42
C ALA A 14 9.52 -48.29 71.19
N VAL A 15 8.18 -48.35 71.34
CA VAL A 15 7.25 -48.05 70.26
C VAL A 15 7.30 -46.56 69.86
N ALA A 16 7.40 -45.65 70.83
CA ALA A 16 7.53 -44.22 70.56
C ALA A 16 8.83 -43.88 69.82
N GLY A 17 9.95 -44.54 70.18
CA GLY A 17 11.23 -44.36 69.48
C GLY A 17 11.20 -44.82 68.01
N LEU A 18 10.49 -45.92 67.71
CA LEU A 18 10.33 -46.40 66.34
C LEU A 18 9.51 -45.43 65.48
N VAL A 19 8.42 -44.86 66.00
CA VAL A 19 7.56 -43.93 65.25
C VAL A 19 8.28 -42.61 64.94
N ALA A 20 9.13 -42.11 65.84
CA ALA A 20 9.89 -40.88 65.64
C ALA A 20 11.01 -40.99 64.58
N SER A 21 11.42 -42.21 64.21
CA SER A 21 12.53 -42.46 63.28
C SER A 21 12.15 -42.39 61.79
N ALA A 22 10.84 -42.39 61.47
CA ALA A 22 10.35 -42.36 60.09
C ALA A 22 10.71 -41.06 59.35
N SER A 23 10.99 -39.97 60.08
CA SER A 23 11.23 -38.63 59.52
C SER A 23 12.68 -38.41 59.03
N VAL A 24 13.63 -39.27 59.42
CA VAL A 24 15.06 -39.08 59.10
C VAL A 24 15.43 -39.62 57.71
N TYR A 25 14.62 -40.50 57.11
CA TYR A 25 14.89 -41.08 55.78
C TYR A 25 14.19 -40.35 54.62
N ALA A 26 13.50 -39.25 54.90
CA ALA A 26 12.96 -38.36 53.87
C ALA A 26 14.07 -37.42 53.34
N HIS A 27 15.16 -37.99 52.81
CA HIS A 27 16.03 -37.25 51.91
C HIS A 27 15.31 -37.12 50.56
N GLY A 28 14.43 -36.12 50.47
CA GLY A 28 13.87 -35.70 49.20
C GLY A 28 15.02 -35.31 48.28
N ARG A 29 15.32 -36.12 47.27
CA ARG A 29 16.19 -35.71 46.16
C ARG A 29 15.49 -34.57 45.45
N PHE A 30 15.85 -33.33 45.80
CA PHE A 30 15.43 -32.16 45.06
C PHE A 30 16.17 -32.18 43.73
N TYR A 31 15.54 -32.74 42.69
CA TYR A 31 15.93 -32.51 41.31
C TYR A 31 15.52 -31.09 40.93
N GLY A 32 16.18 -30.10 41.55
CA GLY A 32 16.06 -28.69 41.24
C GLY A 32 16.76 -28.39 39.93
N GLY A 33 16.21 -28.89 38.82
CA GLY A 33 16.58 -28.41 37.50
C GLY A 33 15.97 -27.03 37.30
N VAL A 34 16.81 -26.01 37.07
CA VAL A 34 16.33 -24.77 36.46
C VAL A 34 16.07 -25.10 34.99
N VAL A 35 14.80 -25.17 34.59
CA VAL A 35 14.42 -25.32 33.18
C VAL A 35 14.62 -23.96 32.50
N ILE A 36 15.84 -23.70 32.02
CA ILE A 36 16.11 -22.53 31.18
C ILE A 36 15.81 -22.92 29.74
N GLY A 37 14.70 -22.42 29.20
CA GLY A 37 14.28 -22.68 27.82
C GLY A 37 12.89 -23.33 27.75
N GLY A 38 11.86 -22.59 28.14
CA GLY A 38 10.51 -22.90 27.68
C GLY A 38 10.40 -22.72 26.16
N PRO A 39 9.39 -23.31 25.50
CA PRO A 39 9.24 -23.18 24.05
C PRO A 39 9.06 -21.71 23.68
N ILE A 40 10.02 -21.17 22.92
CA ILE A 40 9.94 -19.81 22.38
C ILE A 40 8.96 -19.85 21.22
N TRP A 41 7.83 -19.17 21.38
CA TRP A 41 6.87 -18.97 20.30
C TRP A 41 7.39 -17.84 19.40
N VAL A 42 7.81 -18.20 18.17
CA VAL A 42 8.24 -17.24 17.15
C VAL A 42 7.12 -17.11 16.12
N PRO A 43 6.56 -15.91 15.90
CA PRO A 43 5.58 -15.71 14.85
C PRO A 43 6.21 -15.96 13.48
N PRO A 44 5.49 -16.57 12.54
CA PRO A 44 5.99 -16.77 11.19
C PRO A 44 6.24 -15.41 10.52
N PRO A 45 7.25 -15.32 9.65
CA PRO A 45 7.53 -14.09 8.91
C PRO A 45 6.35 -13.72 8.01
N VAL A 46 5.93 -12.46 8.09
CA VAL A 46 4.85 -11.91 7.27
C VAL A 46 5.43 -11.51 5.91
N TYR A 47 4.95 -12.14 4.84
CA TYR A 47 5.34 -11.78 3.48
C TYR A 47 4.37 -10.76 2.89
N TYR A 48 4.90 -9.63 2.43
CA TYR A 48 4.13 -8.62 1.71
C TYR A 48 4.40 -8.74 0.21
N PRO A 49 3.35 -8.74 -0.62
CA PRO A 49 3.54 -8.71 -2.07
C PRO A 49 4.15 -7.37 -2.49
N PRO A 50 4.98 -7.35 -3.55
CA PRO A 50 5.52 -6.11 -4.08
C PRO A 50 4.39 -5.21 -4.62
N PRO A 51 4.54 -3.88 -4.56
CA PRO A 51 3.57 -2.96 -5.12
C PRO A 51 3.50 -3.14 -6.64
N VAL A 52 2.27 -3.17 -7.18
CA VAL A 52 2.03 -3.19 -8.62
C VAL A 52 2.01 -1.74 -9.12
N TYR A 53 2.95 -1.40 -9.99
CA TYR A 53 2.99 -0.10 -10.66
C TYR A 53 2.17 -0.19 -11.96
N VAL A 54 1.18 0.69 -12.10
CA VAL A 54 0.44 0.86 -13.34
C VAL A 54 1.06 2.01 -14.10
N GLU A 55 1.70 1.72 -15.23
CA GLU A 55 2.17 2.72 -16.19
C GLU A 55 0.97 3.53 -16.67
N ARG A 56 0.96 4.84 -16.40
CA ARG A 56 -0.12 5.71 -16.82
C ARG A 56 0.14 6.11 -18.27
N VAL A 57 -0.64 5.56 -19.20
CA VAL A 57 -0.59 6.00 -20.60
C VAL A 57 -1.02 7.47 -20.68
N PRO A 58 -0.26 8.34 -21.35
CA PRO A 58 -0.65 9.73 -21.52
C PRO A 58 -1.95 9.82 -22.33
N ALA A 59 -2.83 10.74 -21.96
CA ALA A 59 -4.06 10.98 -22.70
C ALA A 59 -3.73 11.41 -24.14
N PRO A 60 -4.52 10.98 -25.15
CA PRO A 60 -4.33 11.44 -26.51
C PRO A 60 -4.53 12.96 -26.57
N VAL A 61 -3.53 13.66 -27.10
CA VAL A 61 -3.61 15.11 -27.35
C VAL A 61 -4.40 15.33 -28.63
N TYR A 62 -5.51 16.06 -28.54
CA TYR A 62 -6.26 16.50 -29.71
C TYR A 62 -5.48 17.61 -30.43
N VAL A 63 -5.19 17.42 -31.72
CA VAL A 63 -4.63 18.45 -32.60
C VAL A 63 -5.75 18.95 -33.49
N GLU A 64 -6.14 20.21 -33.32
CA GLU A 64 -7.12 20.84 -34.19
C GLU A 64 -6.51 21.07 -35.59
N PRO A 65 -7.18 20.64 -36.68
CA PRO A 65 -6.75 20.98 -38.02
C PRO A 65 -6.68 22.50 -38.20
N PRO A 66 -5.72 23.01 -38.99
CA PRO A 66 -5.65 24.45 -39.26
C PRO A 66 -6.96 24.91 -39.91
N ARG A 67 -7.64 25.87 -39.26
CA ARG A 67 -8.79 26.55 -39.85
C ARG A 67 -8.32 27.30 -41.10
N GLN A 68 -8.90 26.95 -42.25
CA GLN A 68 -8.62 27.61 -43.52
C GLN A 68 -9.52 28.84 -43.61
N ASP A 69 -8.96 30.02 -43.39
CA ASP A 69 -9.65 31.26 -43.71
C ASP A 69 -9.50 31.55 -45.20
N TYR A 70 -10.60 31.93 -45.84
CA TYR A 70 -10.65 32.22 -47.26
C TYR A 70 -11.00 33.69 -47.49
N TRP A 71 -10.35 34.30 -48.48
CA TRP A 71 -10.76 35.59 -49.02
C TRP A 71 -11.57 35.39 -50.30
N TYR A 72 -12.48 36.33 -50.58
CA TYR A 72 -13.30 36.34 -51.78
C TYR A 72 -12.83 37.46 -52.70
N TYR A 73 -12.31 37.08 -53.87
CA TYR A 73 -11.80 37.99 -54.90
C TYR A 73 -12.80 38.15 -56.04
N CYS A 74 -13.07 39.39 -56.44
CA CYS A 74 -13.87 39.71 -57.62
C CYS A 74 -12.95 40.03 -58.79
N GLN A 75 -13.13 39.32 -59.91
CA GLN A 75 -12.23 39.43 -61.05
C GLN A 75 -12.47 40.71 -61.86
N GLU A 76 -13.72 41.19 -61.95
CA GLU A 76 -14.10 42.37 -62.73
C GLU A 76 -13.64 43.66 -62.06
N SER A 77 -13.86 43.78 -60.75
CA SER A 77 -13.45 44.95 -59.98
C SER A 77 -12.01 44.87 -59.47
N LYS A 78 -11.37 43.70 -59.63
CA LYS A 78 -10.01 43.39 -59.16
C LYS A 78 -9.79 43.64 -57.67
N ALA A 79 -10.83 43.47 -56.86
CA ALA A 79 -10.83 43.78 -55.44
C ALA A 79 -11.45 42.64 -54.63
N TYR A 80 -11.14 42.62 -53.33
CA TYR A 80 -11.66 41.64 -52.39
C TYR A 80 -12.93 42.12 -51.68
N TYR A 81 -13.76 41.19 -51.24
CA TYR A 81 -14.82 41.48 -50.26
C TYR A 81 -14.17 41.86 -48.91
N PRO A 82 -14.63 42.91 -48.18
CA PRO A 82 -15.83 43.72 -48.38
C PRO A 82 -15.62 45.02 -49.16
N TYR A 83 -14.42 45.28 -49.69
CA TYR A 83 -14.13 46.51 -50.45
C TYR A 83 -15.04 46.64 -51.67
N VAL A 84 -15.44 45.51 -52.25
CA VAL A 84 -16.52 45.44 -53.23
C VAL A 84 -17.64 44.58 -52.67
N GLN A 85 -18.84 45.15 -52.62
CA GLN A 85 -20.03 44.48 -52.06
C GLN A 85 -20.74 43.59 -53.09
N ASN A 86 -20.67 43.96 -54.38
CA ASN A 86 -21.33 43.25 -55.46
C ASN A 86 -20.33 42.93 -56.58
N CYS A 87 -20.20 41.65 -56.92
CA CYS A 87 -19.38 41.19 -58.03
C CYS A 87 -20.30 40.69 -59.17
N PRO A 88 -20.16 41.20 -60.40
CA PRO A 88 -20.92 40.71 -61.54
C PRO A 88 -20.65 39.23 -61.87
N SER A 89 -19.46 38.72 -61.51
CA SER A 89 -19.11 37.30 -61.61
C SER A 89 -19.27 36.56 -60.28
N PRO A 90 -19.28 35.21 -60.29
CA PRO A 90 -19.06 34.45 -59.07
C PRO A 90 -17.73 34.84 -58.41
N TRP A 91 -17.75 34.96 -57.09
CA TRP A 91 -16.57 35.25 -56.27
C TRP A 91 -15.55 34.10 -56.32
N MET A 92 -14.27 34.45 -56.48
CA MET A 92 -13.18 33.48 -56.44
C MET A 92 -12.64 33.34 -55.01
N LYS A 93 -12.57 32.10 -54.49
CA LYS A 93 -11.98 31.82 -53.18
C LYS A 93 -10.45 31.76 -53.28
N VAL A 94 -9.78 32.57 -52.48
CA VAL A 94 -8.32 32.67 -52.42
C VAL A 94 -7.85 32.28 -51.03
N VAL A 95 -6.86 31.38 -50.96
CA VAL A 95 -6.17 31.04 -49.71
C VAL A 95 -5.12 32.12 -49.43
N PRO A 96 -5.16 32.78 -48.25
CA PRO A 96 -4.13 33.74 -47.85
C PRO A 96 -2.74 33.09 -47.86
N ASN A 97 -1.78 33.70 -48.56
CA ASN A 97 -0.38 33.26 -48.56
C ASN A 97 0.47 33.93 -47.46
N THR A 98 -0.17 34.75 -46.61
CA THR A 98 0.48 35.31 -45.42
C THR A 98 0.46 34.28 -44.29
N PRO A 99 1.44 34.31 -43.35
CA PRO A 99 1.30 33.58 -42.08
C PRO A 99 0.07 34.16 -41.37
N ALA A 100 -1.08 33.55 -41.65
CA ALA A 100 -2.36 34.18 -41.43
C ALA A 100 -2.60 34.27 -39.94
N VAL A 101 -2.69 35.51 -39.44
CA VAL A 101 -3.64 35.79 -38.37
C VAL A 101 -4.98 35.33 -38.91
N PRO A 102 -5.58 34.30 -38.30
CA PRO A 102 -6.78 33.76 -38.88
C PRO A 102 -7.92 34.80 -38.87
N GLY A 103 -8.47 35.11 -40.05
CA GLY A 103 -9.47 36.18 -40.24
C GLY A 103 -8.89 37.59 -40.46
N GLY A 104 -7.61 37.71 -40.81
CA GLY A 104 -7.02 39.00 -41.21
C GLY A 104 -7.69 39.62 -42.46
N PRO A 105 -7.69 40.96 -42.59
CA PRO A 105 -8.28 41.63 -43.74
C PRO A 105 -7.51 41.27 -45.03
N PRO A 106 -8.21 41.16 -46.18
CA PRO A 106 -7.55 40.94 -47.46
C PRO A 106 -6.70 42.14 -47.87
N PRO A 107 -5.70 41.94 -48.75
CA PRO A 107 -4.96 43.04 -49.34
C PRO A 107 -5.88 43.95 -50.16
N GLN A 108 -5.54 45.25 -50.18
CA GLN A 108 -6.22 46.26 -50.99
C GLN A 108 -5.74 46.24 -52.44
#